data_AF-A0A0K8RMY6-F1
#
_entry.id   AF-A0A0K8RMY6-F1
#
_cell.length_a   1.000
_cell.length_b   1.000
_cell.length_c   1.000
_cell.angle_alpha   90.00
_cell.angle_beta   90.00
_cell.angle_gamma   90.00
#
_symmetry.space_group_name_H-M   'P 1'
#
loop_
_entity.id
_entity.type
_entity.pdbx_description
1 polymer ?
#
loop_
_entity_poly.entity_id
_entity_poly.type
_entity_poly.pdbx_seq_one_letter_code
_entity_poly.pdbx_strand_id
1 'polypeptide(L)'
;MKNTGLFFFIMRTTRLIVAMFVLFAICQPAVATVALKGAENLAPECGPKIEALCKNETAGTLEQIDVTLRDCEVTCTYRLRGERTVYRNGFFVQNIDSAVVKLPQGMPCAFGAECDIHGKCFCSFCNKMGGK
;
A
#
# COMPACT_ATOMS: atom_id res chain seq x y z
N MET A 1 -11.19 47.78 -37.02
CA MET A 1 -10.74 47.46 -35.64
C MET A 1 -10.94 45.98 -35.41
N LYS A 2 -9.85 45.22 -35.42
CA LYS A 2 -9.77 43.79 -35.12
C LYS A 2 -9.69 43.62 -33.59
N ASN A 3 -10.13 42.47 -33.10
CA ASN A 3 -9.79 41.84 -31.80
C ASN A 3 -10.92 41.70 -30.76
N THR A 4 -12.11 42.28 -30.91
CA THR A 4 -13.14 42.19 -29.85
C THR A 4 -13.72 40.78 -29.67
N GLY A 5 -13.79 39.98 -30.74
CA GLY A 5 -14.22 38.57 -30.66
C GLY A 5 -13.19 37.69 -29.96
N LEU A 6 -11.90 37.90 -30.24
CA LEU A 6 -10.79 37.11 -29.69
C LEU A 6 -10.71 37.26 -28.15
N PHE A 7 -10.94 38.46 -27.61
CA PHE A 7 -10.95 38.69 -26.16
C PHE A 7 -12.07 37.94 -25.42
N PHE A 8 -13.25 37.81 -26.02
CA PHE A 8 -14.35 37.02 -25.45
C PHE A 8 -14.04 35.52 -25.41
N PHE A 9 -13.38 34.99 -26.44
CA PHE A 9 -12.94 33.59 -26.45
C PHE A 9 -11.81 33.34 -25.44
N ILE A 10 -10.87 34.27 -25.27
CA ILE A 10 -9.76 34.16 -24.31
C ILE A 10 -10.27 34.19 -22.86
N MET A 11 -11.22 35.08 -22.52
CA MET A 11 -11.78 35.12 -21.16
C MET A 11 -12.63 33.88 -20.82
N ARG A 12 -13.34 33.31 -21.80
CA ARG A 12 -14.16 32.12 -21.60
C ARG A 12 -13.32 30.85 -21.46
N THR A 13 -12.23 30.75 -22.21
CA THR A 13 -11.27 29.63 -22.13
C THR A 13 -10.49 29.67 -20.83
N THR A 14 -10.05 30.84 -20.36
CA THR A 14 -9.35 30.93 -19.05
C THR A 14 -10.23 30.44 -17.89
N ARG A 15 -11.52 30.77 -17.86
CA ARG A 15 -12.42 30.28 -16.81
C ARG A 15 -12.64 28.76 -16.85
N LEU A 16 -12.75 28.17 -18.04
CA LEU A 16 -12.87 26.72 -18.20
C LEU A 16 -11.59 25.98 -17.81
N ILE A 17 -10.44 26.53 -18.18
CA ILE A 17 -9.13 25.97 -17.84
C ILE A 17 -8.91 26.00 -16.32
N VAL A 18 -9.21 27.13 -15.66
CA VAL A 18 -9.12 27.25 -14.20
C VAL A 18 -10.07 26.27 -13.50
N ALA A 19 -11.29 26.09 -14.01
CA ALA A 19 -12.23 25.11 -13.46
C ALA A 19 -11.72 23.67 -13.61
N MET A 20 -11.09 23.31 -14.74
CA MET A 20 -10.48 21.98 -14.91
C MET A 20 -9.29 21.76 -13.96
N PHE A 21 -8.45 22.76 -13.73
CA PHE A 21 -7.33 22.65 -12.77
C PHE A 21 -7.82 22.47 -11.32
N VAL A 22 -8.92 23.13 -10.94
CA VAL A 22 -9.55 22.93 -9.63
C VAL A 22 -10.08 21.51 -9.48
N LEU A 23 -10.71 20.94 -10.52
CA LEU A 23 -11.18 19.55 -10.49
C LEU A 23 -10.02 18.54 -10.34
N PHE A 24 -8.91 18.77 -11.03
CA PHE A 24 -7.71 17.94 -10.90
C PHE A 24 -7.08 17.99 -9.49
N ALA A 25 -7.21 19.11 -8.77
CA ALA A 25 -6.70 19.23 -7.40
C ALA A 25 -7.56 18.49 -6.36
N ILE A 26 -8.84 18.21 -6.67
CA ILE A 26 -9.77 17.55 -5.74
C ILE A 26 -9.81 16.03 -5.98
N CYS A 27 -9.42 15.57 -7.18
CA CYS A 27 -9.23 14.15 -7.45
C CYS A 27 -8.00 13.66 -6.70
N GLN A 28 -8.19 13.18 -5.46
CA GLN A 28 -7.22 12.28 -4.85
C GLN A 28 -6.97 11.14 -5.84
N PRO A 29 -5.71 10.79 -6.15
CA PRO A 29 -5.43 9.69 -7.03
C PRO A 29 -6.13 8.46 -6.44
N ALA A 30 -7.07 7.88 -7.19
CA ALA A 30 -7.62 6.57 -6.92
C ALA A 30 -6.49 5.56 -7.20
N VAL A 31 -5.51 5.51 -6.30
CA VAL A 31 -4.53 4.44 -6.25
C VAL A 31 -5.35 3.19 -6.03
N ALA A 32 -5.27 2.23 -6.95
CA ALA A 32 -5.94 0.94 -6.79
C ALA A 32 -5.58 0.39 -5.41
N THR A 33 -6.52 0.47 -4.46
CA THR A 33 -6.26 0.18 -3.06
C THR A 33 -6.18 -1.32 -2.91
N VAL A 34 -4.95 -1.85 -3.04
CA VAL A 34 -4.60 -3.17 -2.55
C VAL A 34 -5.11 -3.26 -1.11
N ALA A 35 -5.81 -4.33 -0.77
CA ALA A 35 -6.40 -4.46 0.56
C ALA A 35 -5.29 -4.61 1.60
N LEU A 36 -5.01 -3.55 2.35
CA LEU A 36 -4.02 -3.49 3.43
C LEU A 36 -4.71 -3.77 4.78
N LYS A 37 -4.41 -4.91 5.39
CA LYS A 37 -4.94 -5.31 6.71
C LYS A 37 -3.83 -5.30 7.76
N GLY A 38 -4.18 -5.11 9.04
CA GLY A 38 -3.24 -5.16 10.16
C GLY A 38 -2.33 -3.93 10.30
N ALA A 39 -2.62 -2.88 9.53
CA ALA A 39 -1.88 -1.62 9.51
C ALA A 39 -2.74 -0.44 10.02
N GLU A 40 -3.91 -0.71 10.61
CA GLU A 40 -4.83 0.31 11.13
C GLU A 40 -4.24 1.19 12.23
N ASN A 41 -3.23 0.68 12.95
CA ASN A 41 -2.53 1.41 14.02
C ASN A 41 -1.27 2.16 13.51
N LEU A 42 -0.96 2.05 12.22
CA LEU A 42 0.16 2.75 11.60
C LEU A 42 -0.26 4.09 11.04
N ALA A 43 0.71 4.99 10.96
CA ALA A 43 0.52 6.28 10.32
C ALA A 43 0.27 6.10 8.80
N PRO A 44 -0.54 6.98 8.16
CA PRO A 44 -0.94 6.81 6.76
C PRO A 44 0.25 6.77 5.78
N GLU A 45 1.38 7.39 6.12
CA GLU A 45 2.62 7.34 5.35
C GLU A 45 3.32 5.97 5.37
N CYS A 46 2.94 5.05 6.27
CA CYS A 46 3.49 3.70 6.35
C CYS A 46 2.89 2.79 5.27
N GLY A 47 1.63 2.99 4.87
CA GLY A 47 0.93 2.15 3.89
C GLY A 47 1.69 1.97 2.57
N PRO A 48 2.10 3.07 1.89
CA PRO A 48 2.88 2.97 0.65
C PRO A 48 4.22 2.26 0.80
N LYS A 49 4.87 2.39 1.97
CA LYS A 49 6.13 1.68 2.25
C LYS A 49 5.92 0.18 2.39
N ILE A 50 4.84 -0.23 3.06
CA ILE A 50 4.48 -1.64 3.20
C ILE A 50 4.12 -2.23 1.83
N GLU A 51 3.34 -1.51 1.03
CA GLU A 51 3.01 -1.94 -0.33
C GLU A 51 4.27 -2.15 -1.18
N ALA A 52 5.27 -1.27 -1.03
CA ALA A 52 6.55 -1.40 -1.72
C ALA A 52 7.33 -2.67 -1.33
N LEU A 53 7.17 -3.19 -0.11
CA LEU A 53 7.79 -4.46 0.31
C LEU A 53 7.20 -5.65 -0.45
N CYS A 54 5.94 -5.56 -0.86
CA CYS A 54 5.23 -6.60 -1.60
C CYS A 54 5.34 -6.45 -3.12
N LYS A 55 6.05 -5.45 -3.65
CA LYS A 55 6.22 -5.28 -5.10
C LYS A 55 7.16 -6.35 -5.66
N ASN A 56 6.57 -7.41 -6.21
CA ASN A 56 7.28 -8.44 -6.94
C ASN A 56 6.62 -8.64 -8.32
N GLU A 57 7.32 -8.23 -9.38
CA GLU A 57 6.80 -8.29 -10.77
C GLU A 57 6.60 -9.73 -11.28
N THR A 58 7.25 -10.71 -10.65
CA THR A 58 7.19 -12.12 -11.06
C THR A 58 6.07 -12.91 -10.39
N ALA A 59 5.56 -12.45 -9.25
CA ALA A 59 4.58 -13.17 -8.43
C ALA A 59 3.12 -13.02 -8.90
N GLY A 60 2.84 -12.10 -9.84
CA GLY A 60 1.49 -11.84 -10.36
C GLY A 60 0.91 -10.51 -9.88
N THR A 61 -0.41 -10.41 -9.83
CA THR A 61 -1.09 -9.17 -9.40
C THR A 61 -1.30 -9.20 -7.89
N LEU A 62 -0.78 -8.22 -7.16
CA LEU A 62 -0.98 -8.11 -5.71
C LEU A 62 -2.47 -7.82 -5.41
N GLU A 63 -3.13 -8.68 -4.62
CA GLU A 63 -4.54 -8.52 -4.25
C GLU A 63 -4.71 -8.09 -2.78
N GLN A 64 -3.89 -8.65 -1.88
CA GLN A 64 -4.01 -8.40 -0.44
C GLN A 64 -2.64 -8.32 0.22
N ILE A 65 -2.53 -7.43 1.19
CA ILE A 65 -1.39 -7.30 2.10
C ILE A 65 -1.91 -7.48 3.52
N ASP A 66 -1.33 -8.41 4.27
CA ASP A 66 -1.64 -8.62 5.67
C ASP A 66 -0.40 -8.34 6.53
N VAL A 67 -0.50 -7.35 7.42
CA VAL A 67 0.61 -6.88 8.25
C VAL A 67 0.47 -7.46 9.64
N THR A 68 1.41 -8.30 10.03
CA THR A 68 1.48 -8.85 11.38
C THR A 68 2.58 -8.12 12.17
N LEU A 69 2.23 -6.98 12.76
CA LEU A 69 3.19 -6.10 13.44
C LEU A 69 3.98 -6.81 14.54
N ARG A 70 3.31 -7.65 15.34
CA ARG A 70 3.92 -8.37 16.46
C ARG A 70 5.03 -9.34 16.02
N ASP A 71 4.86 -9.93 14.85
CA ASP A 71 5.81 -10.89 14.27
C ASP A 71 6.78 -10.22 13.30
N CYS A 72 6.68 -8.90 13.13
CA CYS A 72 7.50 -8.13 12.19
C CYS A 72 7.46 -8.70 10.77
N GLU A 73 6.27 -9.09 10.33
CA GLU A 73 6.04 -9.80 9.07
C GLU A 73 4.91 -9.17 8.27
N VAL A 74 5.02 -9.29 6.95
CA VAL A 74 3.98 -8.93 5.99
C VAL A 74 3.75 -10.12 5.08
N THR A 75 2.51 -10.56 5.01
CA THR A 75 2.07 -11.56 4.04
C THR A 75 1.51 -10.85 2.83
N CYS A 76 2.17 -11.03 1.70
CA CYS A 76 1.76 -10.51 0.40
C CYS A 76 1.05 -11.62 -0.36
N THR A 77 -0.23 -11.43 -0.69
CA THR A 77 -1.01 -12.41 -1.46
C THR A 77 -1.17 -11.91 -2.89
N TYR A 78 -0.70 -12.73 -3.83
CA TYR A 78 -0.73 -12.46 -5.26
C TYR A 78 -1.72 -13.37 -5.95
N ARG A 79 -2.42 -12.81 -6.92
CA ARG A 79 -3.15 -13.58 -7.91
C ARG A 79 -2.22 -13.96 -9.05
N LEU A 80 -2.09 -15.26 -9.28
CA LEU A 80 -1.32 -15.82 -10.37
C LEU A 80 -2.01 -15.54 -11.72
N ARG A 81 -1.20 -15.52 -12.80
CA ARG A 81 -1.72 -15.35 -14.16
C ARG A 81 -2.63 -16.53 -14.52
N GLY A 82 -3.76 -16.23 -15.16
CA GLY A 82 -4.74 -17.23 -15.61
C GLY A 82 -6.11 -17.06 -14.95
N GLU A 83 -6.89 -18.15 -14.96
CA GLU A 83 -8.21 -18.18 -14.32
C GLU A 83 -8.11 -17.94 -12.81
N ARG A 84 -9.16 -17.33 -12.23
CA ARG A 84 -9.23 -17.10 -10.78
C ARG A 84 -9.23 -18.40 -9.98
N THR A 85 -9.79 -19.44 -10.56
CA THR A 85 -9.97 -20.74 -9.92
C THR A 85 -9.37 -21.78 -10.83
N VAL A 86 -8.49 -22.61 -10.29
CA VAL A 86 -7.83 -23.69 -11.03
C VAL A 86 -8.17 -25.02 -10.37
N TYR A 87 -8.28 -26.07 -11.18
CA TYR A 87 -8.50 -27.42 -10.68
C TYR A 87 -7.16 -28.03 -10.26
N ARG A 88 -6.98 -28.30 -8.96
CA ARG A 88 -5.79 -28.98 -8.43
C ARG A 88 -6.22 -30.08 -7.46
N ASN A 89 -5.61 -31.26 -7.59
CA ASN A 89 -5.82 -32.40 -6.69
C ASN A 89 -7.30 -32.79 -6.48
N GLY A 90 -8.13 -32.66 -7.52
CA GLY A 90 -9.54 -33.05 -7.43
C GLY A 90 -10.51 -31.91 -7.03
N PHE A 91 -9.99 -30.73 -6.68
CA PHE A 91 -10.77 -29.61 -6.17
C PHE A 91 -10.52 -28.32 -6.95
N PHE A 92 -11.52 -27.46 -7.01
CA PHE A 92 -11.39 -26.10 -7.50
C PHE A 92 -10.82 -25.20 -6.40
N VAL A 93 -9.62 -24.67 -6.61
CA VAL A 93 -8.91 -23.80 -5.65
C VAL A 93 -8.62 -22.44 -6.27
N GLN A 94 -8.51 -21.40 -5.45
CA GLN A 94 -8.12 -20.07 -5.94
C GLN A 94 -6.68 -20.12 -6.46
N ASN A 95 -6.43 -19.50 -7.61
CA ASN A 95 -5.12 -19.42 -8.24
C ASN A 95 -4.30 -18.27 -7.65
N ILE A 96 -3.96 -18.41 -6.37
CA ILE A 96 -3.22 -17.42 -5.59
C ILE A 96 -1.90 -18.02 -5.10
N ASP A 97 -0.95 -17.13 -4.85
CA ASP A 97 0.34 -17.43 -4.23
C ASP A 97 0.59 -16.43 -3.09
N SER A 98 1.39 -16.80 -2.10
CA SER A 98 1.69 -15.93 -0.98
C SER A 98 3.18 -15.93 -0.63
N ALA A 99 3.70 -14.74 -0.33
CA ALA A 99 5.05 -14.54 0.14
C ALA A 99 5.03 -13.85 1.49
N VAL A 100 5.88 -14.31 2.42
CA VAL A 100 6.11 -13.66 3.70
C VAL A 100 7.38 -12.85 3.61
N VAL A 101 7.28 -11.55 3.89
CA VAL A 101 8.39 -10.59 3.87
C VAL A 101 8.58 -10.02 5.27
N LYS A 102 9.84 -9.92 5.71
CA LYS A 102 10.17 -9.32 7.01
C LYS A 102 10.04 -7.79 6.95
N LEU A 103 9.48 -7.21 7.99
CA LEU A 103 9.47 -5.76 8.18
C LEU A 103 10.88 -5.22 8.42
N PRO A 104 11.19 -4.02 7.93
CA PRO A 104 12.51 -3.41 8.11
C PRO A 104 12.79 -3.09 9.58
N GLN A 105 14.07 -3.05 9.92
CA GLN A 105 14.53 -2.66 11.26
C GLN A 105 14.02 -1.26 11.64
N GLY A 106 13.63 -1.09 12.90
CA GLY A 106 13.13 0.18 13.44
C GLY A 106 11.64 0.41 13.19
N MET A 107 10.96 -0.49 12.48
CA MET A 107 9.51 -0.38 12.29
C MET A 107 8.78 -0.64 13.61
N PRO A 108 7.81 0.20 14.00
CA PRO A 108 7.09 0.01 15.25
C PRO A 108 6.23 -1.25 15.18
N CYS A 109 6.46 -2.20 16.09
CA CYS A 109 5.73 -3.46 16.18
C CYS A 109 4.73 -3.48 17.35
N ALA A 110 4.98 -2.67 18.38
CA ALA A 110 4.10 -2.46 19.53
C ALA A 110 4.46 -1.16 20.26
N PHE A 111 3.76 -0.85 21.35
CA PHE A 111 4.03 0.34 22.15
C PHE A 111 5.48 0.38 22.66
N GLY A 112 6.30 1.28 22.10
CA GLY A 112 7.72 1.43 22.44
C GLY A 112 8.61 0.26 22.01
N ALA A 113 8.13 -0.61 21.13
CA ALA A 113 8.88 -1.74 20.60
C ALA A 113 9.06 -1.61 19.09
N GLU A 114 10.22 -2.05 18.61
CA GLU A 114 10.63 -1.93 17.20
C GLU A 114 11.08 -3.28 16.66
N CYS A 115 10.93 -3.47 15.36
CA CYS A 115 11.47 -4.64 14.66
C CYS A 115 13.01 -4.59 14.66
N ASP A 116 13.63 -5.70 15.03
CA ASP A 116 15.09 -5.88 14.97
C ASP A 116 15.55 -6.36 13.58
N ILE A 117 16.87 -6.56 13.43
CA ILE A 117 17.49 -7.08 12.20
C ILE A 117 17.09 -8.52 11.86
N HIS A 118 16.54 -9.27 12.83
CA HIS A 118 16.10 -10.64 12.68
C HIS A 118 14.61 -10.73 12.33
N GLY A 119 13.93 -9.59 12.19
CA GLY A 119 12.49 -9.54 11.98
C GLY A 119 11.72 -10.06 13.18
N LYS A 120 12.14 -9.67 14.39
CA LYS A 120 11.42 -9.90 15.65
C LYS A 120 11.09 -8.58 16.31
N CYS A 121 9.95 -8.53 16.99
CA CYS A 121 9.56 -7.37 17.78
C CYS A 121 10.39 -7.31 19.07
N PHE A 122 11.17 -6.24 19.23
CA PHE A 122 12.07 -6.02 20.37
C PHE A 122 11.63 -4.81 21.19
N CYS A 123 11.36 -5.03 22.48
CA CYS A 123 11.09 -3.95 23.43
C CYS A 123 12.32 -3.74 24.32
N SER A 124 13.04 -2.64 24.12
CA SER A 124 14.25 -2.33 24.89
C SER A 124 13.94 -2.11 26.39
N PHE A 125 12.78 -1.54 26.71
CA PHE A 125 12.34 -1.31 28.08
C PHE A 125 12.10 -2.63 28.83
N CYS A 126 11.31 -3.53 28.24
CA CYS A 126 11.01 -4.83 28.86
C CYS A 126 12.24 -5.74 28.95
N ASN A 127 13.11 -5.75 27.93
CA ASN A 127 14.29 -6.60 27.93
C ASN A 127 15.35 -6.14 28.95
N LYS A 128 15.46 -4.83 29.21
CA LYS A 128 16.36 -4.31 30.25
C LYS A 128 15.84 -4.55 31.67
N MET A 129 14.51 -4.63 31.86
CA MET A 129 13.90 -4.93 33.16
C MET A 129 13.74 -6.44 33.44
N GLY A 130 13.76 -7.28 32.41
CA GLY A 130 13.59 -8.74 32.51
C GLY A 130 14.85 -9.52 32.88
N GLY A 131 16.01 -8.86 32.99
CA GLY A 131 17.23 -9.46 33.52
C GLY A 131 17.20 -9.46 35.04
N LYS A 132 16.94 -10.63 35.65
CA LYS A 132 17.34 -10.88 37.04
C LYS A 132 18.86 -10.81 37.18
#